data_AF-A0A0V0GTQ0-F1
#
_entry.id   AF-A0A0V0GTQ0-F1
#
_cell.length_a   1.000
_cell.length_b   1.000
_cell.length_c   1.000
_cell.angle_alpha   90.00
_cell.angle_beta   90.00
_cell.angle_gamma   90.00
#
_symmetry.space_group_name_H-M   'P 1'
#
loop_
_entity.id
_entity.type
_entity.pdbx_description
1 polymer ?
#
loop_
_entity_poly.entity_id
_entity_poly.type
_entity_poly.pdbx_seq_one_letter_code
_entity_poly.pdbx_strand_id
1 'polypeptide(L)'
;MFIFGDSLIDNGNNNNLASLAKANYLPYGIDFNGGPTGRFSNGLTMVDVIAELLGLPLTPPYSQASGDQMRFGINYASAAAGILDNTGRNFVGRIPFNQQITNFESTLNQLRNTGAGDVEEALAKSIFFVGMGSNDYLNNYLMPNYNTKKS
;
A
#
# COMPACT_ATOMS: atom_id res chain seq x y z
N MET A 1 0.10 9.79 8.19
CA MET A 1 0.62 8.41 8.29
C MET A 1 0.91 7.87 6.90
N PHE A 2 2.13 7.42 6.63
CA PHE A 2 2.53 6.84 5.34
C PHE A 2 2.67 5.33 5.46
N ILE A 3 2.08 4.58 4.54
CA ILE A 3 1.92 3.13 4.67
C ILE A 3 2.53 2.43 3.45
N PHE A 4 3.34 1.40 3.70
CA PHE A 4 3.98 0.56 2.68
C PHE A 4 3.73 -0.90 3.00
N GLY A 5 3.46 -1.71 1.99
CA GLY A 5 3.14 -3.10 2.28
C GLY A 5 2.57 -3.91 1.15
N ASP A 6 1.94 -5.00 1.54
CA ASP A 6 1.27 -5.95 0.67
C ASP A 6 -0.27 -5.91 0.82
N SER A 7 -0.94 -7.01 0.43
CA SER A 7 -2.41 -7.13 0.47
C SER A 7 -3.01 -6.93 1.85
N LEU A 8 -2.26 -7.20 2.92
CA LEU A 8 -2.78 -7.08 4.29
C LEU A 8 -3.18 -5.64 4.65
N ILE A 9 -2.61 -4.68 3.93
CA ILE A 9 -2.80 -3.25 4.17
C ILE A 9 -3.03 -2.46 2.88
N ASP A 10 -3.22 -3.11 1.73
CA ASP A 10 -3.68 -2.45 0.49
C ASP A 10 -5.14 -2.02 0.66
N ASN A 11 -5.43 -0.78 0.26
CA ASN A 11 -6.76 -0.19 0.33
C ASN A 11 -7.36 0.17 -1.04
N GLY A 12 -6.69 -0.20 -2.14
CA GLY A 12 -7.19 0.00 -3.50
C GLY A 12 -6.14 0.33 -4.56
N ASN A 13 -4.84 0.25 -4.27
CA ASN A 13 -3.80 0.54 -5.25
C ASN A 13 -3.80 -0.46 -6.42
N ASN A 14 -4.24 -1.69 -6.16
CA ASN A 14 -4.32 -2.73 -7.19
C ASN A 14 -5.56 -2.62 -8.11
N ASN A 15 -6.55 -1.77 -7.80
CA ASN A 15 -7.83 -1.75 -8.50
C ASN A 15 -7.69 -1.47 -10.01
N ASN A 16 -6.79 -0.55 -10.36
CA ASN A 16 -6.58 -0.08 -11.74
C ASN A 16 -5.42 -0.80 -12.44
N LEU A 17 -4.75 -1.74 -11.79
CA LEU A 17 -3.70 -2.55 -12.40
C LEU A 17 -4.31 -3.73 -13.17
N ALA A 18 -3.63 -4.20 -14.21
CA ALA A 18 -3.90 -5.51 -14.79
C ALA A 18 -3.38 -6.60 -13.83
N SER A 19 -4.07 -6.81 -12.71
CA SER A 19 -3.67 -7.68 -11.61
C SER A 19 -4.71 -8.75 -11.33
N LEU A 20 -4.25 -9.94 -10.95
CA LEU A 20 -5.10 -10.99 -10.35
C LEU A 20 -5.34 -10.76 -8.86
N ALA A 21 -4.51 -9.93 -8.21
CA ALA A 21 -4.62 -9.61 -6.80
C ALA A 21 -5.49 -8.35 -6.61
N LYS A 22 -6.81 -8.51 -6.67
CA LYS A 22 -7.80 -7.45 -6.43
C LYS A 22 -8.82 -7.85 -5.37
N ALA A 23 -9.34 -6.87 -4.66
CA ALA A 23 -10.38 -7.02 -3.63
C ALA A 23 -11.46 -5.92 -3.73
N ASN A 24 -11.72 -5.41 -4.93
CA ASN A 24 -12.76 -4.41 -5.21
C ASN A 24 -14.09 -5.07 -5.65
N TYR A 25 -14.43 -6.20 -5.06
CA TYR A 25 -15.66 -6.97 -5.30
C TYR A 25 -16.09 -7.69 -4.01
N LEU A 26 -17.37 -8.07 -3.91
CA LEU A 26 -17.89 -8.81 -2.75
C LEU A 26 -17.24 -10.21 -2.63
N PRO A 27 -17.00 -10.72 -1.40
CA PRO A 27 -17.49 -10.22 -0.11
C PRO A 27 -16.60 -9.14 0.54
N TYR A 28 -15.50 -8.72 -0.09
CA TYR A 28 -14.64 -7.68 0.47
C TYR A 28 -15.38 -6.35 0.60
N GLY A 29 -15.13 -5.62 1.69
CA GLY A 29 -15.78 -4.34 1.97
C GLY A 29 -17.27 -4.40 2.32
N ILE A 30 -17.85 -5.59 2.60
CA ILE A 30 -19.26 -5.73 3.00
C ILE A 30 -19.61 -4.98 4.29
N ASP A 31 -18.65 -4.87 5.21
CA ASP A 31 -18.76 -4.16 6.50
C ASP A 31 -18.12 -2.75 6.45
N PHE A 32 -17.60 -2.32 5.29
CA PHE A 32 -16.99 -1.00 5.13
C PHE A 32 -18.02 0.02 4.62
N ASN A 33 -18.07 1.20 5.25
CA ASN A 33 -18.97 2.30 4.87
C ASN A 33 -18.53 3.02 3.58
N GLY A 34 -18.54 2.28 2.48
CA GLY A 34 -18.03 2.65 1.16
C GLY A 34 -17.96 1.46 0.19
N GLY A 35 -18.29 0.25 0.66
CA GLY A 35 -18.30 -0.96 -0.16
C GLY A 35 -16.90 -1.50 -0.48
N PRO A 36 -16.78 -2.34 -1.53
CA PRO A 36 -15.52 -2.97 -1.92
C PRO A 36 -14.50 -1.97 -2.47
N THR A 37 -13.64 -1.40 -1.60
CA THR A 37 -12.64 -0.41 -2.04
C THR A 37 -11.34 -1.01 -2.55
N GLY A 38 -11.12 -2.33 -2.42
CA GLY A 38 -9.82 -2.97 -2.66
C GLY A 38 -9.07 -3.38 -1.40
N ARG A 39 -9.68 -3.21 -0.21
CA ARG A 39 -9.19 -3.80 1.04
C ARG A 39 -9.42 -5.30 1.04
N PHE A 40 -8.39 -6.08 1.36
CA PHE A 40 -8.49 -7.54 1.52
C PHE A 40 -9.09 -7.89 2.90
N SER A 41 -10.21 -7.27 3.24
CA SER A 41 -10.97 -7.39 4.48
C SER A 41 -12.45 -7.17 4.18
N ASN A 42 -13.33 -7.59 5.09
CA ASN A 42 -14.74 -7.20 5.04
C ASN A 42 -14.93 -5.71 5.31
N GLY A 43 -14.02 -5.10 6.07
CA GLY A 43 -14.15 -3.73 6.57
C GLY A 43 -12.81 -3.01 6.53
N LEU A 44 -12.44 -2.48 7.69
CA LEU A 44 -11.14 -1.86 7.93
C LEU A 44 -10.00 -2.89 7.85
N THR A 45 -8.84 -2.44 7.38
CA THR A 45 -7.56 -3.14 7.57
C THR A 45 -6.95 -2.76 8.92
N MET A 46 -5.88 -3.45 9.33
CA MET A 46 -5.17 -3.12 10.57
C MET A 46 -4.69 -1.66 10.61
N VAL A 47 -4.17 -1.14 9.49
CA VAL A 47 -3.68 0.24 9.42
C VAL A 47 -4.81 1.28 9.46
N ASP A 48 -6.00 0.92 8.98
CA ASP A 48 -7.17 1.79 9.12
C ASP A 48 -7.59 1.88 10.61
N VAL A 49 -7.61 0.75 11.32
CA VAL A 49 -7.90 0.72 12.77
C VAL A 49 -6.87 1.52 13.55
N ILE A 50 -5.58 1.41 13.19
CA ILE A 50 -4.52 2.23 13.80
C ILE A 50 -4.75 3.72 13.54
N ALA A 51 -5.14 4.10 12.31
CA ALA A 51 -5.47 5.50 12.00
C ALA A 51 -6.63 6.01 12.88
N GLU A 52 -7.70 5.24 13.03
CA GLU A 52 -8.86 5.60 13.86
C GLU A 52 -8.46 5.77 15.34
N LEU A 53 -7.67 4.85 15.89
CA LEU A 53 -7.20 4.91 17.27
C LEU A 53 -6.30 6.13 17.54
N LEU A 54 -5.59 6.60 16.52
CA LEU A 54 -4.75 7.80 16.58
C LEU A 54 -5.51 9.10 16.26
N GLY A 55 -6.82 9.01 15.96
CA GLY A 55 -7.63 10.15 15.55
C GLY A 55 -7.23 10.72 14.18
N LEU A 56 -6.59 9.91 13.33
CA LEU A 56 -6.17 10.28 11.98
C LEU A 56 -7.25 9.92 10.95
N PRO A 57 -7.36 10.67 9.84
CA PRO A 57 -8.23 10.26 8.74
C PRO A 57 -7.72 8.95 8.11
N LEU A 58 -8.64 8.18 7.51
CA LEU A 58 -8.25 7.05 6.67
C LEU A 58 -7.41 7.55 5.50
N THR A 59 -6.26 6.91 5.29
CA THR A 59 -5.36 7.26 4.18
C THR A 59 -5.95 6.81 2.86
N PRO A 60 -5.92 7.63 1.79
CA PRO A 60 -6.30 7.19 0.45
C PRO A 60 -5.25 6.25 -0.16
N PRO A 61 -5.62 5.38 -1.13
CA PRO A 61 -4.63 4.74 -1.99
C PRO A 61 -3.89 5.81 -2.81
N TYR A 62 -2.59 5.62 -3.06
CA TYR A 62 -1.78 6.52 -3.88
C TYR A 62 -2.43 6.84 -5.23
N SER A 63 -3.07 5.86 -5.86
CA SER A 63 -3.75 6.04 -7.15
C SER A 63 -4.95 7.00 -7.15
N GLN A 64 -5.46 7.37 -5.97
CA GLN A 64 -6.63 8.24 -5.81
C GLN A 64 -6.37 9.43 -4.88
N ALA A 65 -5.15 9.59 -4.38
CA ALA A 65 -4.82 10.65 -3.43
C ALA A 65 -4.85 12.03 -4.09
N SER A 66 -5.64 12.95 -3.54
CA SER A 66 -5.58 14.37 -3.90
C SER A 66 -4.46 15.09 -3.18
N GLY A 67 -4.00 16.23 -3.71
CA GLY A 67 -2.91 17.03 -3.12
C GLY A 67 -3.13 17.40 -1.65
N ASP A 68 -4.37 17.72 -1.25
CA ASP A 68 -4.69 18.03 0.14
C ASP A 68 -4.63 16.79 1.04
N GLN A 69 -5.04 15.63 0.54
CA GLN A 69 -4.96 14.37 1.30
C GLN A 69 -3.51 13.92 1.51
N MET A 70 -2.61 14.22 0.55
CA MET A 70 -1.19 13.86 0.67
C MET A 70 -0.54 14.42 1.95
N ARG A 71 -1.04 15.55 2.47
CA ARG A 71 -0.55 16.19 3.69
C ARG A 71 -0.82 15.39 4.96
N PHE A 72 -1.84 14.52 4.95
CA PHE A 72 -2.20 13.67 6.08
C PHE A 72 -1.66 12.24 5.94
N GLY A 73 -1.02 11.95 4.81
CA GLY A 73 -0.39 10.68 4.50
C GLY A 73 -1.17 9.83 3.50
N ILE A 74 -0.49 8.85 2.93
CA ILE A 74 -0.95 8.04 1.80
C ILE A 74 -0.63 6.58 2.05
N ASN A 75 -1.46 5.70 1.51
CA ASN A 75 -1.20 4.28 1.42
C ASN A 75 -0.59 3.90 0.07
N TYR A 76 0.63 3.38 0.09
CA TYR A 76 1.38 2.90 -1.08
C TYR A 76 1.39 1.37 -1.21
N ALA A 77 0.79 0.65 -0.25
CA ALA A 77 0.77 -0.81 -0.24
C ALA A 77 0.08 -1.37 -1.48
N SER A 78 0.53 -2.53 -1.94
CA SER A 78 0.00 -3.16 -3.14
C SER A 78 -0.07 -4.67 -2.96
N ALA A 79 -1.23 -5.24 -3.24
CA ALA A 79 -1.40 -6.67 -3.14
C ALA A 79 -0.41 -7.45 -4.01
N ALA A 80 0.03 -8.59 -3.50
CA ALA A 80 1.12 -9.43 -4.02
C ALA A 80 2.53 -8.80 -4.01
N ALA A 81 2.71 -7.57 -3.50
CA ALA A 81 4.04 -7.01 -3.32
C ALA A 81 4.85 -7.76 -2.26
N GLY A 82 6.16 -7.80 -2.46
CA GLY A 82 7.14 -8.21 -1.46
C GLY A 82 8.30 -7.22 -1.40
N ILE A 83 9.25 -7.50 -0.52
CA ILE A 83 10.50 -6.75 -0.38
C ILE A 83 11.32 -6.85 -1.67
N LEU A 84 11.35 -8.03 -2.31
CA LEU A 84 12.07 -8.24 -3.56
C LEU A 84 11.23 -7.85 -4.78
N ASP A 85 11.85 -7.19 -5.76
CA ASP A 85 11.19 -6.76 -7.00
C ASP A 85 10.66 -7.92 -7.88
N ASN A 86 11.07 -9.15 -7.62
CA ASN A 86 10.57 -10.35 -8.32
C ASN A 86 9.42 -11.05 -7.59
N THR A 87 9.23 -10.80 -6.30
CA THR A 87 8.18 -11.41 -5.48
C THR A 87 6.80 -11.03 -6.00
N GLY A 88 5.94 -12.00 -6.33
CA GLY A 88 4.55 -11.75 -6.75
C GLY A 88 4.33 -11.50 -8.25
N ARG A 89 5.35 -11.68 -9.10
CA ARG A 89 5.23 -11.51 -10.58
C ARG A 89 4.14 -12.38 -11.21
N ASN A 90 3.84 -13.53 -10.62
CA ASN A 90 2.77 -14.44 -11.03
C ASN A 90 1.36 -13.81 -10.95
N PHE A 91 1.17 -12.71 -10.22
CA PHE A 91 -0.10 -11.98 -10.14
C PHE A 91 -0.26 -10.91 -11.24
N VAL A 92 0.62 -10.92 -12.24
CA VAL A 92 0.67 -9.99 -13.40
C VAL A 92 1.03 -8.57 -12.96
N GLY A 93 0.07 -7.81 -12.46
CA GLY A 93 0.23 -6.42 -12.05
C GLY A 93 0.36 -6.27 -10.54
N ARG A 94 1.38 -5.53 -10.09
CA ARG A 94 1.57 -5.09 -8.70
C ARG A 94 2.57 -3.96 -8.63
N ILE A 95 2.64 -3.28 -7.49
CA ILE A 95 3.61 -2.23 -7.21
C ILE A 95 4.66 -2.79 -6.23
N PRO A 96 5.86 -3.20 -6.71
CA PRO A 96 6.91 -3.73 -5.83
C PRO A 96 7.40 -2.66 -4.86
N PHE A 97 8.04 -3.06 -3.76
CA PHE A 97 8.42 -2.12 -2.69
C PHE A 97 9.27 -0.95 -3.18
N ASN A 98 10.22 -1.17 -4.09
CA ASN A 98 10.99 -0.07 -4.71
C ASN A 98 10.09 0.96 -5.40
N GLN A 99 9.05 0.51 -6.12
CA GLN A 99 8.09 1.43 -6.73
C GLN A 99 7.20 2.12 -5.69
N GLN A 100 6.89 1.46 -4.56
CA GLN A 100 6.18 2.13 -3.45
C GLN A 100 7.02 3.29 -2.88
N ILE A 101 8.33 3.10 -2.74
CA ILE A 101 9.27 4.16 -2.35
C ILE A 101 9.29 5.29 -3.39
N THR A 102 9.38 4.97 -4.69
CA THR A 102 9.32 5.99 -5.75
C THR A 102 8.00 6.77 -5.73
N ASN A 103 6.87 6.13 -5.46
CA ASN A 103 5.58 6.80 -5.32
C ASN A 103 5.55 7.76 -4.12
N PHE A 104 6.19 7.37 -3.02
CA PHE A 104 6.37 8.24 -1.86
C PHE A 104 7.27 9.44 -2.18
N GLU A 105 8.42 9.23 -2.84
CA GLU A 105 9.29 10.34 -3.29
C GLU A 105 8.55 11.31 -4.21
N SER A 106 7.71 10.81 -5.12
CA SER A 106 6.83 11.63 -5.97
C SER A 106 5.87 12.47 -5.13
N THR A 107 5.29 11.88 -4.08
CA THR A 107 4.41 12.59 -3.13
C THR A 107 5.16 13.74 -2.44
N LEU A 108 6.39 13.49 -1.96
CA LEU A 108 7.21 14.53 -1.31
C LEU A 108 7.51 15.68 -2.26
N ASN A 109 7.85 15.37 -3.51
CA ASN A 109 8.12 16.38 -4.53
C ASN A 109 6.86 17.22 -4.82
N GLN A 110 5.68 16.60 -4.89
CA GLN A 110 4.42 17.33 -5.05
C GLN A 110 4.15 18.25 -3.85
N LEU A 111 4.28 17.75 -2.62
CA LEU A 111 4.06 18.55 -1.41
C LEU A 111 4.99 19.77 -1.37
N ARG A 112 6.28 19.58 -1.67
CA ARG A 112 7.27 20.67 -1.77
C ARG A 112 6.86 21.73 -2.80
N ASN A 113 6.34 21.31 -3.94
CA ASN A 113 5.92 22.21 -5.02
C ASN A 113 4.62 22.97 -4.72
N THR A 114 3.77 22.48 -3.81
CA THR A 114 2.52 23.15 -3.42
C THR A 114 2.71 24.27 -2.40
N GLY A 115 3.93 24.49 -1.91
CA GLY A 115 4.21 25.43 -0.80
C GLY A 115 3.61 24.97 0.53
N ALA A 116 3.35 23.67 0.68
CA ALA A 116 2.78 23.08 1.88
C ALA A 116 3.78 23.06 3.05
N GLY A 117 3.99 24.21 3.71
CA GLY A 117 4.82 24.31 4.92
C GLY A 117 6.22 23.70 4.77
N ASP A 118 6.90 23.50 5.91
CA ASP A 118 8.14 22.73 5.93
C ASP A 118 7.79 21.23 5.89
N VAL A 119 7.94 20.62 4.70
CA VAL A 119 7.69 19.19 4.48
C VAL A 119 8.57 18.34 5.40
N GLU A 120 9.79 18.78 5.74
CA GLU A 120 10.69 18.02 6.62
C GLU A 120 10.17 18.03 8.06
N GLU A 121 9.63 19.17 8.52
CA GLU A 121 8.98 19.24 9.84
C GLU A 121 7.75 18.33 9.91
N ALA A 122 6.93 18.32 8.84
CA ALA A 122 5.78 17.43 8.75
C ALA A 122 6.20 15.95 8.75
N LEU A 123 7.28 15.60 8.05
CA LEU A 123 7.83 14.25 8.03
C LEU A 123 8.37 13.81 9.39
N ALA A 124 9.05 14.70 10.11
CA ALA A 124 9.55 14.42 11.45
C ALA A 124 8.45 14.08 12.46
N LYS A 125 7.21 14.55 12.21
CA LYS A 125 6.02 14.27 13.03
C LYS A 125 5.13 13.15 12.46
N SER A 126 5.53 12.57 11.33
CA SER A 126 4.74 11.55 10.64
C SER A 126 5.00 10.14 11.16
N ILE A 127 3.97 9.31 11.11
CA ILE A 127 4.06 7.86 11.38
C ILE A 127 4.26 7.11 10.07
N PHE A 128 5.19 6.18 10.07
CA PHE A 128 5.45 5.26 8.98
C PHE A 128 5.07 3.84 9.40
N PHE A 129 4.24 3.18 8.60
CA PHE A 129 3.89 1.78 8.80
C PHE A 129 4.42 0.97 7.61
N VAL A 130 5.18 -0.09 7.90
CA VAL A 130 5.70 -1.00 6.88
C VAL A 130 5.32 -2.42 7.26
N GLY A 131 4.47 -3.06 6.45
CA GLY A 131 3.97 -4.42 6.67
C GLY A 131 4.07 -5.25 5.40
N MET A 132 5.11 -6.08 5.29
CA MET A 132 5.35 -6.96 4.14
C MET A 132 6.32 -8.09 4.48
N GLY A 133 6.53 -9.01 3.54
CA GLY A 133 7.46 -10.15 3.65
C GLY A 133 6.76 -11.51 3.54
N SER A 134 5.45 -11.55 3.76
CA SER A 134 4.63 -12.76 3.62
C SER A 134 4.74 -13.34 2.21
N ASN A 135 4.66 -12.47 1.20
CA ASN A 135 4.77 -12.84 -0.21
C ASN A 135 6.18 -13.28 -0.59
N ASP A 136 7.24 -12.72 0.00
CA ASP A 136 8.61 -13.14 -0.28
C ASP A 136 8.87 -14.55 0.23
N TYR A 137 8.29 -14.88 1.39
CA TYR A 137 8.34 -16.23 1.93
C TYR A 137 7.56 -17.22 1.04
N LEU A 138 6.31 -16.89 0.71
CA LEU A 138 5.44 -17.75 -0.11
C LEU A 138 5.96 -17.94 -1.54
N ASN A 139 6.39 -16.87 -2.20
CA ASN A 139 6.77 -16.91 -3.61
C ASN A 139 8.21 -17.36 -3.85
N ASN A 140 9.05 -17.44 -2.82
CA ASN A 140 10.44 -17.89 -2.97
C ASN A 140 10.69 -19.27 -2.34
N TYR A 141 10.07 -19.59 -1.20
CA TYR A 141 10.35 -20.83 -0.47
C TYR A 141 9.32 -21.95 -0.69
N LEU A 142 8.06 -21.60 -1.00
CA LEU A 142 6.96 -22.58 -1.07
C LEU A 142 6.48 -22.87 -2.50
N MET A 143 7.02 -22.17 -3.51
CA MET A 143 6.73 -22.48 -4.92
C MET A 143 7.66 -23.59 -5.44
N PRO A 144 7.14 -24.69 -6.02
CA PRO A 144 7.93 -25.85 -6.44
C PRO A 144 9.05 -25.60 -7.47
N ASN A 145 9.14 -24.39 -8.06
CA ASN A 145 10.02 -24.07 -9.17
C ASN A 145 10.91 -22.83 -8.95
N TYR A 146 10.99 -22.29 -7.72
CA TYR A 146 11.89 -21.17 -7.44
C TYR A 146 13.27 -21.68 -7.02
N ASN A 147 14.28 -21.39 -7.85
CA ASN A 147 15.65 -21.81 -7.60
C ASN A 147 16.26 -20.92 -6.51
N THR A 148 16.22 -21.37 -5.26
CA THR A 148 16.72 -20.62 -4.09
C THR A 148 18.25 -20.60 -3.97
N LYS A 149 18.97 -21.28 -4.89
CA LYS A 149 20.43 -21.29 -4.92
C LYS A 149 20.93 -20.17 -5.83
N LYS A 150 21.68 -19.22 -5.26
CA LYS A 150 22.58 -18.35 -6.04
C LYS A 150 23.65 -19.25 -6.66
N SER A 151 23.66 -19.36 -7.99
CA SER A 151 24.83 -19.81 -8.78
C SER A 151 25.82 -18.67 -8.93
#